data_AF-A0A368NJM7-F1
#
_entry.id   AF-A0A368NJM7-F1
#
_cell.length_a   1.000
_cell.length_b   1.000
_cell.length_c   1.000
_cell.angle_alpha   90.00
_cell.angle_beta   90.00
_cell.angle_gamma   90.00
#
_symmetry.space_group_name_H-M   'P 1'
#
loop_
_entity.id
_entity.type
_entity.pdbx_description
1 polymer ?
#
loop_
_entity_poly.entity_id
_entity_poly.type
_entity_poly.pdbx_seq_one_letter_code
_entity_poly.pdbx_strand_id
1 'polypeptide(L)'
;MCEDWGFIVISAPEHFLSKLDPESADGSPLVAEIASLAGVTPNLFNGLHFQFEQLGRANGLAWFVFDCAHWPVLLSNLTLPIADIQIYARIQDDEGRELFYALPEEGERLIVIWDGEEMSTNASVQPVADETSLSALAKWQSLVPDKVKSAVPEFLEIEL
;
A
#
# COMPACT_ATOMS: atom_id res chain seq x y z
N MET A 1 19.07 -11.76 -4.30
CA MET A 1 18.56 -10.88 -3.24
C MET A 1 17.23 -10.42 -3.78
N CYS A 2 16.17 -10.77 -3.08
CA CYS A 2 14.80 -10.46 -3.49
C CYS A 2 14.54 -9.09 -2.87
N GLU A 3 14.72 -8.04 -3.66
CA GLU A 3 14.62 -6.64 -3.22
C GLU A 3 13.24 -6.12 -3.61
N ASP A 4 12.20 -6.76 -3.08
CA ASP A 4 10.83 -6.28 -3.23
C ASP A 4 10.72 -4.97 -2.48
N TRP A 5 10.66 -3.85 -3.20
CA TRP A 5 10.52 -2.52 -2.62
C TRP A 5 9.04 -2.17 -2.48
N GLY A 6 8.68 -1.40 -1.46
CA GLY A 6 7.35 -0.82 -1.43
C GLY A 6 7.22 0.43 -0.61
N PHE A 7 6.21 1.20 -0.96
CA PHE A 7 5.83 2.46 -0.34
C PHE A 7 4.35 2.43 -0.02
N ILE A 8 4.04 2.55 1.26
CA ILE A 8 2.66 2.57 1.76
C ILE A 8 2.39 3.89 2.45
N VAL A 9 1.22 4.45 2.15
CA VAL A 9 0.64 5.60 2.85
C VAL A 9 -0.69 5.20 3.44
N ILE A 10 -0.86 5.51 4.72
CA ILE A 10 -2.05 5.19 5.51
C ILE A 10 -2.62 6.49 6.05
N SER A 11 -3.91 6.73 5.80
CA SER A 11 -4.67 7.70 6.58
C SER A 11 -5.50 6.96 7.61
N ALA A 12 -5.35 7.32 8.88
CA ALA A 12 -6.08 6.68 9.97
C ALA A 12 -6.23 7.66 11.16
N PRO A 13 -7.13 7.36 12.11
CA PRO A 13 -7.25 8.14 13.33
C PRO A 13 -5.96 8.17 14.16
N GLU A 14 -5.80 9.22 14.96
CA GLU A 14 -4.60 9.46 15.78
C GLU A 14 -4.23 8.29 16.70
N HIS A 15 -5.23 7.62 17.30
CA HIS A 15 -5.01 6.47 18.18
C HIS A 15 -4.41 5.24 17.44
N PHE A 16 -4.56 5.20 16.12
CA PHE A 16 -3.97 4.19 15.26
C PHE A 16 -2.52 4.57 14.93
N LEU A 17 -2.34 5.82 14.49
CA LEU A 17 -1.04 6.35 14.09
C LEU A 17 -0.06 6.51 15.26
N SER A 18 -0.56 6.63 16.50
CA SER A 18 0.28 6.66 17.70
C SER A 18 1.02 5.34 17.98
N LYS A 19 0.66 4.25 17.28
CA LYS A 19 1.38 2.97 17.35
C LYS A 19 2.66 2.97 16.51
N LEU A 20 2.85 3.99 15.67
CA LEU A 20 4.06 4.23 14.90
C LEU A 20 5.01 5.07 15.75
N ASP A 21 6.21 4.57 16.00
CA ASP A 21 7.30 5.35 16.59
C ASP A 21 8.33 5.70 15.50
N PRO A 22 8.30 6.94 14.96
CA PRO A 22 9.22 7.40 13.93
C PRO A 22 10.70 7.32 14.33
N GLU A 23 11.01 7.38 15.62
CA GLU A 23 12.39 7.37 16.13
C GLU A 23 12.95 5.95 16.23
N SER A 24 12.08 4.94 16.35
CA SER A 24 12.48 3.54 16.45
C SER A 24 12.74 2.86 15.09
N ALA A 25 12.23 3.45 14.00
CA ALA A 25 12.09 2.82 12.69
C ALA A 25 11.37 1.45 12.71
N ASP A 26 10.71 1.07 13.82
CA ASP A 26 9.97 -0.18 13.95
C ASP A 26 8.47 0.05 13.72
N GLY A 27 8.03 -0.12 12.47
CA GLY A 27 6.62 -0.10 12.08
C GLY A 27 5.88 -1.41 12.38
N SER A 28 6.52 -2.44 12.95
CA SER A 28 5.91 -3.75 13.19
C SER A 28 4.60 -3.70 14.01
N PRO A 29 4.46 -2.84 15.06
CA PRO A 29 3.21 -2.71 15.79
C PRO A 29 2.04 -2.21 14.92
N LEU A 30 2.31 -1.31 13.98
CA LEU A 30 1.31 -0.82 13.04
C LEU A 30 0.89 -1.92 12.05
N VAL A 31 1.87 -2.63 11.47
CA VAL A 31 1.61 -3.75 10.55
C VAL A 31 0.78 -4.84 11.22
N ALA A 32 1.11 -5.18 12.48
CA ALA A 32 0.37 -6.17 13.26
C ALA A 32 -1.09 -5.73 13.50
N GLU A 33 -1.32 -4.44 13.74
CA GLU A 33 -2.66 -3.89 13.88
C GLU A 33 -3.44 -3.96 12.55
N ILE A 34 -2.84 -3.56 11.43
CA ILE A 34 -3.46 -3.67 10.10
C ILE A 34 -3.79 -5.13 9.79
N ALA A 35 -2.87 -6.06 10.06
CA ALA A 35 -3.09 -7.49 9.88
C ALA A 35 -4.28 -8.00 10.71
N SER A 36 -4.33 -7.60 11.99
CA SER A 36 -5.45 -7.94 12.88
C SER A 36 -6.79 -7.41 12.34
N LEU A 37 -6.81 -6.20 11.81
CA LEU A 37 -8.01 -5.58 11.22
C LEU A 37 -8.40 -6.22 9.88
N ALA A 38 -7.43 -6.70 9.11
CA ALA A 38 -7.66 -7.49 7.91
C ALA A 38 -8.20 -8.91 8.20
N GLY A 39 -8.31 -9.30 9.48
CA GLY A 39 -8.62 -10.68 9.86
C GLY A 39 -7.50 -11.67 9.51
N VAL A 40 -6.29 -11.16 9.22
CA VAL A 40 -5.11 -11.96 8.93
C VAL A 40 -4.42 -12.25 10.25
N THR A 41 -4.16 -13.53 10.52
CA THR A 41 -3.43 -13.94 11.73
C THR A 41 -2.08 -13.20 11.78
N PRO A 42 -1.74 -12.49 12.87
CA PRO A 42 -0.47 -11.77 12.99
C PRO A 42 0.77 -12.65 12.77
N ASN A 43 0.62 -13.97 12.96
CA ASN A 43 1.66 -14.97 12.70
C ASN A 43 2.12 -15.03 11.23
N LEU A 44 1.34 -14.49 10.27
CA LEU A 44 1.79 -14.33 8.89
C LEU A 44 3.03 -13.42 8.79
N PHE A 45 3.24 -12.58 9.80
CA PHE A 45 4.33 -11.61 9.92
C PHE A 45 5.42 -12.05 10.91
N ASN A 46 5.22 -13.15 11.65
CA ASN A 46 6.22 -13.67 12.58
C ASN A 46 7.42 -14.22 11.81
N GLY A 47 8.61 -13.66 12.07
CA GLY A 47 9.84 -14.05 11.41
C GLY A 47 10.10 -13.38 10.06
N LEU A 48 9.22 -12.44 9.66
CA LEU A 48 9.51 -11.54 8.56
C LEU A 48 10.40 -10.41 9.08
N HIS A 49 11.57 -10.26 8.47
CA HIS A 49 12.42 -9.10 8.70
C HIS A 49 11.82 -7.92 7.92
N PHE A 50 11.03 -7.10 8.60
CA PHE A 50 10.65 -5.78 8.09
C PHE A 50 11.77 -4.82 8.40
N GLN A 51 12.41 -4.30 7.36
CA GLN A 51 13.27 -3.14 7.50
C GLN A 51 12.56 -1.97 6.84
N PHE A 52 12.26 -0.94 7.64
CA PHE A 52 11.74 0.31 7.12
C PHE A 52 12.92 1.21 6.78
N GLU A 53 13.05 1.55 5.51
CA GLU A 53 14.06 2.50 5.04
C GLU A 53 13.69 3.93 5.43
N GLN A 54 12.38 4.22 5.37
CA GLN A 54 11.81 5.50 5.71
C GLN A 54 10.53 5.29 6.49
N LEU A 55 10.33 6.13 7.51
CA LEU A 55 9.14 6.15 8.34
C LEU A 55 8.76 7.61 8.59
N GLY A 56 7.51 7.97 8.31
CA GLY A 56 7.05 9.34 8.44
C GLY A 56 5.60 9.44 8.90
N ARG A 57 5.27 10.59 9.49
CA ARG A 57 3.95 10.88 10.03
C ARG A 57 3.67 12.38 10.01
N ALA A 58 2.52 12.75 9.46
CA ALA A 58 2.03 14.14 9.46
C ALA A 58 0.54 14.19 9.15
N ASN A 59 -0.19 15.15 9.74
CA ASN A 59 -1.55 15.51 9.33
C ASN A 59 -2.55 14.33 9.20
N GLY A 60 -2.52 13.37 10.13
CA GLY A 60 -3.41 12.19 10.08
C GLY A 60 -3.01 11.15 9.02
N LEU A 61 -1.74 11.19 8.61
CA LEU A 61 -1.10 10.22 7.73
C LEU A 61 0.11 9.59 8.43
N ALA A 62 0.35 8.32 8.15
CA ALA A 62 1.65 7.68 8.30
C ALA A 62 2.07 7.11 6.94
N TRP A 63 3.37 7.09 6.69
CA TRP A 63 3.92 6.49 5.48
C TRP A 63 5.24 5.81 5.78
N PHE A 64 5.56 4.81 4.98
CA PHE A 64 6.80 4.09 5.13
C PHE A 64 7.24 3.40 3.84
N VAL A 65 8.55 3.28 3.71
CA VAL A 65 9.24 2.58 2.63
C VAL A 65 9.88 1.33 3.21
N PHE A 66 9.76 0.19 2.54
CA PHE A 66 10.21 -1.11 3.04
C PHE A 66 10.76 -2.00 1.94
N ASP A 67 11.60 -2.94 2.35
CA ASP A 67 12.04 -4.08 1.52
C ASP A 67 11.35 -5.36 2.02
N CYS A 68 10.23 -5.79 1.40
CA CYS A 68 9.51 -7.00 1.82
C CYS A 68 8.46 -7.52 0.81
N ALA A 69 8.59 -8.81 0.47
CA ALA A 69 7.78 -9.53 -0.51
C ALA A 69 6.33 -9.90 -0.12
N HIS A 70 5.88 -9.56 1.09
CA HIS A 70 4.60 -10.08 1.62
C HIS A 70 3.48 -9.06 1.72
N TRP A 71 3.75 -7.79 1.38
CA TRP A 71 2.71 -6.76 1.35
C TRP A 71 1.60 -6.99 0.33
N PRO A 72 1.85 -7.52 -0.89
CA PRO A 72 0.78 -7.92 -1.79
C PRO A 72 -0.20 -8.93 -1.15
N VAL A 73 0.30 -9.83 -0.31
CA VAL A 73 -0.53 -10.80 0.43
C VAL A 73 -1.36 -10.09 1.50
N LEU A 74 -0.78 -9.16 2.27
CA LEU A 74 -1.54 -8.38 3.25
C LEU A 74 -2.62 -7.53 2.58
N LEU A 75 -2.26 -6.79 1.52
CA LEU A 75 -3.17 -5.91 0.77
C LEU A 75 -4.28 -6.69 0.05
N SER A 76 -3.98 -7.88 -0.45
CA SER A 76 -5.02 -8.74 -1.07
C SER A 76 -6.08 -9.17 -0.06
N ASN A 77 -5.69 -9.47 1.18
CA ASN A 77 -6.57 -9.90 2.28
C ASN A 77 -7.30 -8.75 3.00
N LEU A 78 -6.85 -7.51 2.85
CA LEU A 78 -7.62 -6.32 3.21
C LEU A 78 -8.86 -6.21 2.30
N THR A 79 -9.90 -6.96 2.68
CA THR A 79 -11.13 -7.16 1.90
C THR A 79 -12.31 -6.38 2.45
N LEU A 80 -12.20 -5.86 3.67
CA LEU A 80 -13.24 -5.05 4.31
C LEU A 80 -12.73 -3.61 4.48
N PRO A 81 -13.56 -2.59 4.20
CA PRO A 81 -13.30 -1.24 4.67
C PRO A 81 -13.13 -1.32 6.18
N ILE A 82 -11.91 -1.08 6.66
CA ILE A 82 -11.71 -0.83 8.07
C ILE A 82 -12.22 0.59 8.27
N ALA A 83 -13.28 0.75 9.06
CA ALA A 83 -13.87 2.06 9.31
C ALA A 83 -12.76 3.07 9.66
N ASP A 84 -12.74 4.18 8.94
CA ASP A 84 -11.81 5.31 9.09
C ASP A 84 -10.35 5.07 8.66
N ILE A 85 -10.01 3.95 8.01
CA ILE A 85 -8.66 3.70 7.48
C ILE A 85 -8.65 3.69 5.95
N GLN A 86 -7.75 4.49 5.39
CA GLN A 86 -7.47 4.57 3.96
C GLN A 86 -6.04 4.08 3.72
N ILE A 87 -5.83 3.26 2.69
CA ILE A 87 -4.52 2.67 2.39
C ILE A 87 -4.21 2.85 0.91
N TYR A 88 -3.03 3.42 0.65
CA TYR A 88 -2.49 3.57 -0.69
C TYR A 88 -1.12 2.91 -0.72
N ALA A 89 -0.83 2.12 -1.74
CA ALA A 89 0.46 1.46 -1.86
C ALA A 89 0.98 1.48 -3.30
N ARG A 90 2.30 1.53 -3.41
CA ARG A 90 3.09 1.18 -4.59
C ARG A 90 4.10 0.13 -4.16
N ILE A 91 4.10 -1.03 -4.80
CA ILE A 91 5.00 -2.14 -4.45
C ILE A 91 5.64 -2.63 -5.74
N GLN A 92 6.94 -2.77 -5.77
CA GLN A 92 7.66 -3.41 -6.86
C GLN A 92 8.17 -4.76 -6.38
N ASP A 93 7.92 -5.83 -7.15
CA ASP A 93 8.53 -7.13 -6.88
C ASP A 93 9.92 -7.27 -7.53
N ASP A 94 10.61 -8.36 -7.18
CA ASP A 94 11.93 -8.70 -7.70
C ASP A 94 11.99 -8.95 -9.22
N GLU A 95 10.84 -9.12 -9.87
CA GLU A 95 10.71 -9.20 -11.32
C GLU A 95 10.48 -7.81 -11.96
N GLY A 96 10.42 -6.76 -11.14
CA GLY A 96 10.21 -5.37 -11.56
C GLY A 96 8.74 -5.01 -11.78
N ARG A 97 7.80 -5.91 -11.46
CA ARG A 97 6.37 -5.64 -11.60
C ARG A 97 5.90 -4.71 -10.49
N GLU A 98 5.15 -3.68 -10.86
CA GLU A 98 4.57 -2.73 -9.91
C GLU A 98 3.11 -3.08 -9.59
N LEU A 99 2.78 -3.11 -8.31
CA LEU A 99 1.43 -3.19 -7.79
C LEU A 99 1.04 -1.82 -7.20
N PHE A 100 -0.04 -1.26 -7.72
CA PHE A 100 -0.68 -0.07 -7.18
C PHE A 100 -1.97 -0.45 -6.47
N TYR A 101 -2.11 -0.02 -5.22
CA TYR A 101 -3.28 -0.32 -4.40
C TYR A 101 -3.92 0.98 -3.90
N ALA A 102 -5.24 1.07 -3.95
CA ALA A 102 -6.01 2.12 -3.30
C ALA A 102 -7.22 1.52 -2.58
N LEU A 103 -7.31 1.78 -1.29
CA LEU A 103 -8.47 1.59 -0.43
C LEU A 103 -8.89 2.98 0.09
N PRO A 104 -9.74 3.70 -0.65
CA PRO A 104 -10.26 4.98 -0.20
C PRO A 104 -11.29 4.79 0.92
N GLU A 105 -11.65 5.88 1.61
CA GLU A 105 -12.70 5.89 2.65
C GLU A 105 -14.08 5.58 2.06
N GLU A 106 -14.34 6.12 0.87
CA GLU A 106 -15.55 5.89 0.11
C GLU A 106 -15.19 5.45 -1.32
N GLY A 107 -16.00 4.56 -1.88
CA GLY A 107 -15.87 4.12 -3.27
C GLY A 107 -15.22 2.75 -3.43
N GLU A 108 -14.78 2.48 -4.65
CA GLU A 108 -14.25 1.17 -5.03
C GLU A 108 -12.77 1.06 -4.70
N ARG A 109 -12.39 -0.08 -4.11
CA ARG A 109 -11.00 -0.52 -4.05
C ARG A 109 -10.47 -0.68 -5.47
N LEU A 110 -9.22 -0.26 -5.67
CA LEU A 110 -8.50 -0.47 -6.93
C LEU A 110 -7.19 -1.21 -6.65
N ILE A 111 -6.91 -2.20 -7.49
CA ILE A 111 -5.59 -2.85 -7.59
C ILE A 111 -5.19 -2.80 -9.05
N VAL A 112 -3.99 -2.34 -9.33
CA VAL A 112 -3.37 -2.35 -10.66
C VAL A 112 -2.07 -3.13 -10.53
N ILE A 113 -1.83 -4.07 -11.44
CA ILE A 113 -0.55 -4.79 -11.55
C ILE A 113 0.03 -4.45 -12.91
N TRP A 114 1.24 -3.92 -12.92
CA TRP A 114 1.98 -3.42 -14.07
C TRP A 114 3.28 -4.21 -14.23
N ASP A 115 3.52 -4.79 -15.39
CA ASP A 115 4.70 -5.63 -15.66
C ASP A 115 5.60 -5.09 -16.78
N GLY A 116 5.51 -3.79 -17.05
CA GLY A 116 6.36 -3.11 -18.03
C GLY A 116 5.80 -3.12 -19.45
N GLU A 117 5.10 -4.17 -19.90
CA GLU A 117 4.57 -4.24 -21.28
C GLU A 117 3.20 -4.95 -21.47
N GLU A 118 2.67 -5.77 -20.54
CA GLU A 118 1.39 -6.48 -20.71
C GLU A 118 0.63 -6.72 -19.38
N MET A 119 -0.24 -5.79 -18.94
CA MET A 119 -1.00 -6.00 -17.69
C MET A 119 -1.81 -7.31 -17.67
N SER A 120 -1.36 -8.28 -16.87
CA SER A 120 -2.19 -9.40 -16.44
C SER A 120 -3.17 -8.91 -15.37
N THR A 121 -4.41 -8.61 -15.76
CA THR A 121 -5.50 -8.29 -14.84
C THR A 121 -6.04 -9.56 -14.19
N ASN A 122 -5.26 -10.18 -13.30
CA ASN A 122 -5.79 -11.21 -12.40
C ASN A 122 -6.49 -10.53 -11.22
N ALA A 123 -7.74 -10.13 -11.43
CA ALA A 123 -8.65 -9.88 -10.33
C ALA A 123 -10.00 -10.54 -10.61
N SER A 124 -10.29 -11.60 -9.86
CA SER A 124 -11.65 -12.01 -9.54
C SER A 124 -12.32 -10.98 -8.62
N VAL A 125 -12.46 -9.73 -9.11
CA VAL A 125 -13.56 -8.77 -8.87
C VAL A 125 -13.57 -7.85 -10.11
N GLN A 126 -14.25 -8.34 -11.15
CA GLN A 126 -14.55 -7.73 -12.46
C GLN A 126 -13.39 -7.07 -13.25
N PRO A 127 -12.95 -7.70 -14.37
CA PRO A 127 -11.94 -7.12 -15.23
C PRO A 127 -12.58 -6.07 -16.15
N VAL A 128 -11.98 -4.90 -16.22
CA VAL A 128 -12.18 -3.99 -17.36
C VAL A 128 -10.85 -3.97 -18.12
N ALA A 129 -10.80 -4.75 -19.21
CA ALA A 129 -9.84 -4.55 -20.30
C ALA A 129 -10.59 -3.71 -21.37
N ASP A 130 -10.11 -2.55 -21.83
CA ASP A 130 -9.18 -2.41 -22.96
C ASP A 130 -8.59 -0.96 -22.99
N GLU A 131 -7.42 -0.72 -23.59
CA GLU A 131 -6.60 0.55 -23.55
C GLU A 131 -5.94 0.89 -22.18
N THR A 132 -5.52 -0.14 -21.46
CA THR A 132 -5.82 -0.20 -20.02
C THR A 132 -4.76 0.23 -19.03
N SER A 133 -3.50 0.42 -19.42
CA SER A 133 -2.44 0.55 -18.42
C SER A 133 -2.30 1.99 -17.88
N LEU A 134 -2.21 2.99 -18.76
CA LEU A 134 -2.13 4.40 -18.35
C LEU A 134 -3.45 4.91 -17.76
N SER A 135 -4.59 4.43 -18.26
CA SER A 135 -5.90 4.81 -17.75
C SER A 135 -6.18 4.23 -16.37
N ALA A 136 -5.77 2.99 -16.09
CA ALA A 136 -5.85 2.40 -14.75
C ALA A 136 -4.89 3.09 -13.76
N LEU A 137 -3.68 3.44 -14.20
CA LEU A 137 -2.73 4.19 -13.38
C LEU A 137 -3.24 5.60 -13.07
N ALA A 138 -3.77 6.31 -14.08
CA ALA A 138 -4.40 7.61 -13.89
C ALA A 138 -5.61 7.52 -12.94
N LYS A 139 -6.41 6.44 -13.05
CA LYS A 139 -7.51 6.14 -12.11
C LYS A 139 -6.96 5.97 -10.70
N TRP A 140 -5.91 5.19 -10.50
CA TRP A 140 -5.26 5.03 -9.18
C TRP A 140 -4.76 6.37 -8.62
N GLN A 141 -4.02 7.16 -9.41
CA GLN A 141 -3.54 8.49 -8.98
C GLN A 141 -4.68 9.43 -8.59
N SER A 142 -5.82 9.35 -9.29
CA SER A 142 -7.02 10.15 -8.96
C SER A 142 -7.68 9.75 -7.63
N LEU A 143 -7.50 8.51 -7.18
CA LEU A 143 -8.00 8.02 -5.89
C LEU A 143 -7.11 8.46 -4.72
N VAL A 144 -5.85 8.84 -4.99
CA VAL A 144 -4.95 9.39 -3.97
C VAL A 144 -5.44 10.79 -3.58
N PRO A 145 -5.75 11.05 -2.30
CA PRO A 145 -6.33 12.31 -1.85
C PRO A 145 -5.25 13.39 -1.76
N ASP A 146 -5.64 14.66 -1.95
CA ASP A 146 -4.70 15.78 -2.01
C ASP A 146 -3.86 15.96 -0.75
N LYS A 147 -4.37 15.53 0.42
CA LYS A 147 -3.61 15.47 1.67
C LYS A 147 -2.38 14.57 1.56
N VAL A 148 -2.49 13.42 0.87
CA VAL A 148 -1.38 12.50 0.63
C VAL A 148 -0.42 13.12 -0.38
N LYS A 149 -0.93 13.65 -1.49
CA LYS A 149 -0.10 14.29 -2.54
C LYS A 149 0.75 15.44 -1.99
N SER A 150 0.22 16.18 -1.03
CA SER A 150 0.90 17.32 -0.42
C SER A 150 1.90 16.92 0.68
N ALA A 151 1.58 15.87 1.45
CA ALA A 151 2.42 15.44 2.57
C ALA A 151 3.57 14.51 2.14
N VAL A 152 3.37 13.76 1.05
CA VAL A 152 4.29 12.73 0.57
C VAL A 152 4.33 12.79 -0.97
N PRO A 153 4.87 13.88 -1.57
CA PRO A 153 4.90 14.05 -3.02
C PRO A 153 5.67 12.93 -3.74
N GLU A 154 6.72 12.39 -3.12
CA GLU A 154 7.54 11.28 -3.64
C GLU A 154 6.73 9.99 -3.89
N PHE A 155 5.57 9.84 -3.23
CA PHE A 155 4.68 8.68 -3.41
C PHE A 155 4.12 8.59 -4.83
N LEU A 156 4.02 9.73 -5.52
CA LEU A 156 3.50 9.83 -6.89
C LEU A 156 4.60 9.85 -7.96
N GLU A 157 5.88 9.92 -7.57
CA GLU A 157 7.01 9.88 -8.50
C GLU A 157 7.21 8.43 -8.98
N ILE A 158 6.58 8.09 -10.11
CA ILE A 158 6.67 6.79 -10.75
C ILE A 158 7.75 6.89 -11.84
N GLU A 159 8.81 6.10 -11.72
CA GLU A 159 9.80 5.95 -12.77
C GLU A 159 9.24 4.99 -13.84
N LEU A 160 8.80 5.55 -14.97
CA LEU A 160 8.34 4.80 -16.15
C LEU A 160 9.50 4.48 -17.09
#